data_AF-A0AAD7HCF3-F1
#
_entry.id   AF-A0AAD7HCF3-F1
#
_cell.length_a   1.000
_cell.length_b   1.000
_cell.length_c   1.000
_cell.angle_alpha   90.00
_cell.angle_beta   90.00
_cell.angle_gamma   90.00
#
_symmetry.space_group_name_H-M   'P 1'
#
loop_
_entity.id
_entity.type
_entity.pdbx_description
1 polymer ?
#
loop_
_entity_poly.entity_id
_entity_poly.type
_entity_poly.pdbx_seq_one_letter_code
_entity_poly.pdbx_strand_id
1 'polypeptide(L)'
;MPTEATVESNSNKLPTLTAGRVTPLITNKFFFSCANYFHLSALKNAARLSDMPFSNFQLKFKWKFLRVDWEQRTCAEILVSCMKDTKTFSEFSTNVIALNSLLLKTEAYLNDTRIWHTLEAGMIESLQFIYNKDKAANAIDADELDTWIDTVNSIDEDRAHSLATAHRIAAEEALKLAKRKAADDSERAAKKPFAESSRKVNTAPSSAAAGPSTLGTPFVGKKCPKLNDDECKLLIIENDGCTVCCRVFIGHDHTTCTNGFPSGENYVPVTADTVATAAAACSANKGKAKPIAVVMNPVEDSNNSDDTDPDLSR
;
A
#
# COMPACT_ATOMS: atom_id res chain seq x y z
N MET A 1 -1.46 -57.41 -41.59
CA MET A 1 -2.41 -57.30 -40.46
C MET A 1 -1.95 -56.14 -39.59
N PRO A 2 -2.74 -55.09 -39.35
CA PRO A 2 -2.35 -54.02 -38.43
C PRO A 2 -2.30 -54.54 -36.99
N THR A 3 -1.18 -54.30 -36.30
CA THR A 3 -0.97 -54.71 -34.91
C THR A 3 -1.84 -53.86 -33.97
N GLU A 4 -2.56 -54.49 -33.05
CA GLU A 4 -3.33 -53.79 -32.02
C GLU A 4 -2.41 -53.21 -30.94
N ALA A 5 -2.78 -52.04 -30.41
CA ALA A 5 -2.07 -51.45 -29.28
C ALA A 5 -2.28 -52.27 -28.00
N THR A 6 -1.27 -52.32 -27.13
CA THR A 6 -1.34 -52.99 -25.83
C THR A 6 -1.13 -51.99 -24.69
N VAL A 7 -1.79 -52.25 -23.56
CA VAL A 7 -1.62 -51.47 -22.33
C VAL A 7 -0.61 -52.17 -21.45
N GLU A 8 0.50 -51.51 -21.16
CA GLU A 8 1.47 -51.95 -20.16
C GLU A 8 1.14 -51.24 -18.83
N SER A 9 0.80 -52.02 -17.79
CA SER A 9 0.47 -51.48 -16.48
C SER A 9 1.34 -52.12 -15.40
N ASN A 10 2.03 -51.30 -14.61
CA ASN A 10 2.78 -51.69 -13.42
C ASN A 10 2.36 -50.80 -12.25
N SER A 11 2.23 -51.35 -11.04
CA SER A 11 1.82 -50.58 -9.84
C SER A 11 2.80 -49.46 -9.43
N ASN A 12 4.00 -49.41 -10.02
CA ASN A 12 5.04 -48.42 -9.74
C ASN A 12 5.33 -47.46 -10.91
N LYS A 13 4.71 -47.63 -12.09
CA LYS A 13 4.91 -46.73 -13.24
C LYS A 13 3.57 -46.34 -13.86
N LEU A 14 3.50 -45.13 -14.41
CA LEU A 14 2.32 -44.67 -15.12
C LEU A 14 2.01 -45.66 -16.26
N PRO A 15 0.76 -46.14 -16.40
CA PRO A 15 0.40 -47.02 -17.51
C PRO A 15 0.76 -46.38 -18.86
N THR A 16 1.23 -47.20 -19.79
CA THR A 16 1.65 -46.75 -21.12
C THR A 16 0.97 -47.58 -22.21
N LEU A 17 0.63 -46.91 -23.32
CA LEU A 17 0.10 -47.54 -24.53
C LEU A 17 1.23 -47.75 -25.53
N THR A 18 1.35 -48.97 -26.06
CA THR A 18 2.28 -49.28 -27.15
C THR A 18 1.72 -48.80 -28.50
N ALA A 19 2.60 -48.63 -29.48
CA ALA A 19 2.19 -48.22 -30.82
C ALA A 19 1.33 -49.31 -31.48
N GLY A 20 0.17 -48.93 -32.04
CA GLY A 20 -0.74 -49.85 -32.70
C GLY A 20 -2.14 -49.26 -32.88
N ARG A 21 -3.07 -50.05 -33.42
CA ARG A 21 -4.47 -49.65 -33.57
C ARG A 21 -5.14 -49.57 -32.20
N VAL A 22 -5.65 -48.39 -31.84
CA VAL A 22 -6.39 -48.15 -30.60
C VAL A 22 -7.87 -48.46 -30.84
N THR A 23 -8.40 -49.45 -30.13
CA THR A 23 -9.83 -49.78 -30.13
C THR A 23 -10.50 -49.21 -28.87
N PRO A 24 -11.84 -49.04 -28.86
CA PRO A 24 -12.56 -48.59 -27.67
C PRO A 24 -12.28 -49.45 -26.42
N LEU A 25 -12.06 -50.76 -26.61
CA LEU A 25 -11.70 -51.69 -25.55
C LEU A 25 -10.32 -51.37 -24.95
N ILE A 26 -9.33 -51.05 -25.81
CA ILE A 26 -7.97 -50.66 -25.39
C ILE A 26 -8.00 -49.32 -24.65
N THR A 27 -8.77 -48.35 -25.13
CA THR A 27 -8.96 -47.05 -24.46
C THR A 27 -9.56 -47.22 -23.08
N ASN A 28 -10.60 -48.06 -22.95
CA ASN A 28 -11.25 -48.31 -21.67
C ASN A 28 -10.31 -49.03 -20.69
N LYS A 29 -9.56 -50.03 -21.17
CA LYS A 29 -8.54 -50.74 -20.38
C LYS A 29 -7.44 -49.78 -19.88
N PHE A 30 -6.96 -48.88 -20.74
CA PHE A 30 -5.98 -47.87 -20.37
C PHE A 30 -6.52 -46.92 -19.30
N PHE A 31 -7.76 -46.44 -19.48
CA PHE A 31 -8.43 -45.56 -18.52
C PHE A 31 -8.54 -46.20 -17.13
N PHE A 32 -9.00 -47.45 -17.06
CA PHE A 32 -9.06 -48.20 -15.79
C PHE A 32 -7.68 -48.40 -15.17
N SER A 33 -6.65 -48.71 -15.97
CA SER A 33 -5.28 -48.81 -15.47
C SER A 33 -4.77 -47.49 -14.89
N CYS A 34 -5.05 -46.35 -15.52
CA CYS A 34 -4.69 -45.03 -15.02
C CYS A 34 -5.42 -44.69 -13.73
N ALA A 35 -6.74 -44.87 -13.68
CA ALA A 35 -7.55 -44.63 -12.49
C ALA A 35 -7.05 -45.48 -11.29
N ASN A 36 -6.75 -46.76 -11.53
CA ASN A 36 -6.21 -47.64 -10.51
C ASN A 36 -4.80 -47.23 -10.06
N TYR A 37 -3.93 -46.82 -11.00
CA TYR A 37 -2.58 -46.32 -10.65
C TYR A 37 -2.66 -45.10 -9.73
N PHE A 38 -3.51 -44.12 -10.05
CA PHE A 38 -3.67 -42.93 -9.21
C PHE A 38 -4.30 -43.25 -7.85
N HIS A 39 -5.29 -44.15 -7.80
CA HIS A 39 -5.89 -44.60 -6.56
C HIS A 39 -4.87 -45.33 -5.66
N LEU A 40 -4.11 -46.27 -6.22
CA LEU A 40 -3.05 -46.99 -5.51
C LEU A 40 -1.90 -46.07 -5.10
N SER A 41 -1.54 -45.08 -5.91
CA SER A 41 -0.55 -44.05 -5.59
C SER A 41 -1.01 -43.18 -4.41
N ALA A 42 -2.28 -42.76 -4.43
CA ALA A 42 -2.89 -42.02 -3.33
C ALA A 42 -2.91 -42.85 -2.04
N LEU A 43 -3.29 -44.14 -2.13
CA LEU A 43 -3.27 -45.07 -0.99
C LEU A 43 -1.85 -45.35 -0.47
N LYS A 44 -0.87 -45.57 -1.35
CA LYS A 44 0.55 -45.74 -0.97
C LYS A 44 1.08 -44.50 -0.26
N ASN A 45 0.72 -43.31 -0.73
CA ASN A 45 1.06 -42.08 -0.05
C ASN A 45 0.31 -41.94 1.28
N ALA A 46 -0.97 -42.30 1.34
CA ALA A 46 -1.74 -42.27 2.58
C ALA A 46 -1.13 -43.18 3.66
N ALA A 47 -0.80 -44.43 3.33
CA ALA A 47 -0.15 -45.37 4.24
C ALA A 47 1.25 -44.90 4.67
N ARG A 48 2.05 -44.36 3.73
CA ARG A 48 3.37 -43.80 4.02
C ARG A 48 3.30 -42.54 4.90
N LEU A 49 2.24 -41.73 4.76
CA LEU A 49 2.02 -40.53 5.55
C LEU A 49 1.44 -40.85 6.93
N SER A 50 0.59 -41.87 7.05
CA SER A 50 0.00 -42.30 8.33
C SER A 50 1.01 -43.01 9.24
N ASP A 51 1.99 -43.72 8.68
CA ASP A 51 3.03 -44.42 9.43
C ASP A 51 4.21 -43.50 9.83
N MET A 52 4.27 -42.29 9.27
CA MET A 52 5.37 -41.36 9.50
C MET A 52 5.08 -40.46 10.70
N PRO A 53 6.00 -40.36 11.69
CA PRO A 53 5.89 -39.36 12.74
C PRO A 53 5.79 -37.96 12.15
N PHE A 54 4.90 -37.13 12.69
CA PHE A 54 4.61 -35.79 12.16
C PHE A 54 5.87 -34.95 11.93
N SER A 55 6.87 -35.08 12.82
CA SER A 55 8.13 -34.35 12.67
C SER A 55 8.97 -34.76 11.45
N ASN A 56 8.96 -36.05 11.07
CA ASN A 56 9.60 -36.51 9.85
C ASN A 56 8.82 -36.06 8.61
N PHE A 57 7.49 -35.99 8.72
CA PHE A 57 6.66 -35.43 7.67
C PHE A 57 6.97 -33.94 7.45
N GLN A 58 7.04 -33.13 8.50
CA GLN A 58 7.39 -31.71 8.42
C GLN A 58 8.75 -31.51 7.75
N LEU A 59 9.75 -32.34 8.11
CA LEU A 59 11.07 -32.26 7.50
C LEU A 59 10.99 -32.60 6.00
N LYS A 60 10.36 -33.72 5.62
CA LYS A 60 10.18 -34.10 4.21
C LYS A 60 9.35 -33.08 3.42
N PHE A 61 8.39 -32.43 4.07
CA PHE A 61 7.60 -31.36 3.49
C PHE A 61 8.49 -30.14 3.20
N LYS A 62 9.25 -29.68 4.19
CA LYS A 62 10.22 -28.58 4.06
C LYS A 62 11.21 -28.88 2.93
N TRP A 63 11.87 -30.04 2.92
CA TRP A 63 12.83 -30.42 1.88
C TRP A 63 12.25 -30.54 0.47
N LYS A 64 10.97 -30.93 0.32
CA LYS A 64 10.36 -31.13 -0.99
C LYS A 64 9.81 -29.83 -1.60
N PHE A 65 9.30 -28.93 -0.76
CA PHE A 65 8.58 -27.75 -1.22
C PHE A 65 9.36 -26.45 -1.02
N LEU A 66 10.35 -26.42 -0.16
CA LEU A 66 11.25 -25.28 0.00
C LEU A 66 12.47 -25.42 -0.93
N ARG A 67 13.13 -24.30 -1.19
CA ARG A 67 14.36 -24.25 -1.99
C ARG A 67 15.49 -25.00 -1.30
N VAL A 68 16.50 -25.43 -2.03
CA VAL A 68 17.67 -26.16 -1.46
C VAL A 68 18.39 -25.34 -0.37
N ASP A 69 18.43 -24.01 -0.51
CA ASP A 69 19.11 -23.06 0.38
C ASP A 69 18.19 -22.46 1.47
N TRP A 70 17.03 -23.07 1.73
CA TRP A 70 16.02 -22.49 2.62
C TRP A 70 16.50 -22.37 4.07
N GLU A 71 17.25 -23.34 4.59
CA GLU A 71 17.73 -23.34 5.97
C GLU A 71 18.69 -22.17 6.21
N GLN A 72 19.69 -22.02 5.33
CA GLN A 72 20.68 -20.95 5.41
C GLN A 72 20.03 -19.58 5.21
N ARG A 73 19.05 -19.48 4.30
CA ARG A 73 18.34 -18.23 4.06
C ARG A 73 17.48 -17.82 5.26
N THR A 74 16.72 -18.75 5.83
CA THR A 74 15.90 -18.47 7.01
C THR A 74 16.77 -18.12 8.22
N CYS A 75 17.90 -18.81 8.41
CA CYS A 75 18.85 -18.48 9.47
C CYS A 75 19.47 -17.08 9.26
N ALA A 76 19.91 -16.77 8.04
CA ALA A 76 20.42 -15.44 7.71
C ALA A 76 19.35 -14.36 7.93
N GLU A 77 18.09 -14.63 7.54
CA GLU A 77 16.95 -13.73 7.75
C GLU A 77 16.72 -13.44 9.23
N ILE A 78 16.80 -14.46 10.10
CA ILE A 78 16.72 -14.27 11.55
C ILE A 78 17.87 -13.38 12.05
N LEU A 79 19.10 -13.68 11.66
CA LEU A 79 20.31 -12.99 12.17
C LEU A 79 20.42 -11.53 11.74
N VAL A 80 19.81 -11.15 10.60
CA VAL A 80 19.78 -9.76 10.11
C VAL A 80 18.47 -9.05 10.43
N SER A 81 17.55 -9.72 11.14
CA SER A 81 16.25 -9.17 11.48
C SER A 81 16.41 -8.06 12.51
N CYS A 82 15.97 -6.85 12.14
CA CYS A 82 15.88 -5.72 13.05
C CYS A 82 14.43 -5.23 13.11
N MET A 83 14.02 -4.79 14.30
CA MET A 83 12.75 -4.14 14.54
C MET A 83 12.67 -2.82 13.75
N LYS A 84 11.52 -2.54 13.16
CA LYS A 84 11.24 -1.29 12.46
C LYS A 84 10.46 -0.36 13.39
N ASP A 85 10.62 0.96 13.24
CA ASP A 85 9.93 1.96 14.07
C ASP A 85 8.39 1.86 14.01
N THR A 86 7.86 1.25 12.95
CA THR A 86 6.42 1.07 12.75
C THR A 86 5.82 -0.16 13.42
N LYS A 87 6.66 -1.08 13.91
CA LYS A 87 6.22 -2.36 14.47
C LYS A 87 6.44 -2.38 15.98
N THR A 88 5.69 -3.24 16.67
CA THR A 88 5.89 -3.51 18.10
C THR A 88 6.96 -4.59 18.31
N PHE A 89 7.53 -4.65 19.50
CA PHE A 89 8.48 -5.70 19.87
C PHE A 89 7.82 -7.08 19.82
N SER A 90 6.54 -7.18 20.19
CA SER A 90 5.75 -8.42 20.13
C SER A 90 5.65 -8.97 18.69
N GLU A 91 5.37 -8.12 17.70
CA GLU A 91 5.35 -8.53 16.29
C GLU A 91 6.73 -8.99 15.80
N PHE A 92 7.78 -8.27 16.22
CA PHE A 92 9.15 -8.58 15.85
C PHE A 92 9.62 -9.92 16.45
N SER A 93 9.43 -10.12 17.75
CA SER A 93 9.81 -11.35 18.45
C SER A 93 9.02 -12.55 17.94
N THR A 94 7.71 -12.41 17.74
CA THR A 94 6.86 -13.45 17.14
C THR A 94 7.37 -13.86 15.76
N ASN A 95 7.74 -12.90 14.91
CA ASN A 95 8.28 -13.21 13.58
C ASN A 95 9.61 -13.98 13.65
N VAL A 96 10.53 -13.56 14.52
CA VAL A 96 11.82 -14.24 14.72
C VAL A 96 11.62 -15.67 15.25
N ILE A 97 10.75 -15.86 16.25
CA ILE A 97 10.43 -17.19 16.80
C ILE A 97 9.74 -18.08 15.76
N ALA A 98 8.83 -17.53 14.96
CA ALA A 98 8.16 -18.26 13.89
C ALA A 98 9.16 -18.74 12.83
N LEU A 99 10.11 -17.89 12.42
CA LEU A 99 11.19 -18.27 11.51
C LEU A 99 12.10 -19.35 12.13
N ASN A 100 12.47 -19.22 13.40
CA ASN A 100 13.29 -20.23 14.07
C ASN A 100 12.55 -21.58 14.22
N SER A 101 11.22 -21.55 14.37
CA SER A 101 10.38 -22.76 14.38
C SER A 101 10.40 -23.49 13.03
N LEU A 102 10.62 -22.78 11.91
CA LEU A 102 10.86 -23.42 10.62
C LEU A 102 12.20 -24.16 10.59
N LEU A 103 13.19 -23.74 11.37
CA LEU A 103 14.50 -24.39 11.48
C LEU A 103 14.51 -25.55 12.48
N LEU A 104 13.40 -25.82 13.18
CA LEU A 104 13.35 -26.92 14.15
C LEU A 104 13.76 -28.26 13.51
N LYS A 105 14.67 -28.98 14.18
CA LYS A 105 15.32 -30.23 13.72
C LYS A 105 16.27 -30.11 12.53
N THR A 106 16.74 -28.89 12.24
CA THR A 106 17.83 -28.63 11.30
C THR A 106 19.09 -28.21 12.07
N GLU A 107 20.25 -28.27 11.42
CA GLU A 107 21.52 -27.80 12.01
C GLU A 107 21.55 -26.27 12.17
N ALA A 108 20.71 -25.56 11.41
CA ALA A 108 20.60 -24.12 11.44
C ALA A 108 19.70 -23.59 12.57
N TYR A 109 19.08 -24.47 13.37
CA TYR A 109 18.24 -24.09 14.50
C TYR A 109 19.00 -23.27 15.54
N LEU A 110 18.44 -22.14 15.95
CA LEU A 110 19.02 -21.28 16.97
C LEU A 110 18.45 -21.66 18.34
N ASN A 111 19.33 -21.84 19.32
CA ASN A 111 18.92 -22.05 20.71
C ASN A 111 18.44 -20.73 21.34
N ASP A 112 17.82 -20.84 22.51
CA ASP A 112 17.19 -19.71 23.19
C ASP A 112 18.17 -18.58 23.48
N THR A 113 19.41 -18.90 23.86
CA THR A 113 20.49 -17.91 24.05
C THR A 113 20.80 -17.13 22.77
N ARG A 114 20.85 -17.80 21.62
CA ARG A 114 21.09 -17.15 20.32
C ARG A 114 19.89 -16.30 19.92
N ILE A 115 18.67 -16.76 20.16
CA ILE A 115 17.45 -15.99 19.90
C ILE A 115 17.40 -14.75 20.77
N TRP A 116 17.69 -14.87 22.06
CA TRP A 116 17.82 -13.72 22.96
C TRP A 116 18.76 -12.68 22.38
N HIS A 117 20.02 -13.04 22.12
CA HIS A 117 21.00 -12.07 21.61
C HIS A 117 20.61 -11.47 20.25
N THR A 118 19.93 -12.24 19.40
CA THR A 118 19.41 -11.74 18.12
C THR A 118 18.31 -10.70 18.34
N LEU A 119 17.37 -10.98 19.23
CA LEU A 119 16.30 -10.05 19.59
C LEU A 119 16.87 -8.80 20.28
N GLU A 120 17.84 -8.96 21.17
CA GLU A 120 18.49 -7.86 21.91
C GLU A 120 19.27 -6.93 20.98
N ALA A 121 19.98 -7.48 19.99
CA ALA A 121 20.70 -6.71 18.98
C ALA A 121 19.76 -6.07 17.95
N GLY A 122 18.62 -6.68 17.68
CA GLY A 122 17.64 -6.20 16.70
C GLY A 122 16.64 -5.17 17.23
N MET A 123 16.68 -4.82 18.53
CA MET A 123 15.82 -3.77 19.10
C MET A 123 16.12 -2.39 18.49
N ILE A 124 15.08 -1.57 18.34
CA ILE A 124 15.27 -0.15 17.98
C ILE A 124 15.99 0.60 19.11
N GLU A 125 16.76 1.63 18.75
CA GLU A 125 17.60 2.39 19.69
C GLU A 125 16.78 2.95 20.88
N SER A 126 15.57 3.45 20.61
CA SER A 126 14.70 4.00 21.66
C SER A 126 14.26 2.96 22.70
N LEU A 127 13.97 1.73 22.27
CA LEU A 127 13.61 0.62 23.15
C LEU A 127 14.86 0.09 23.87
N GLN A 128 15.97 -0.07 23.14
CA GLN A 128 17.24 -0.54 23.69
C GLN A 128 17.78 0.39 24.79
N PHE A 129 17.59 1.70 24.65
CA PHE A 129 17.95 2.68 25.68
C PHE A 129 17.15 2.47 26.97
N ILE A 130 15.82 2.32 26.87
CA ILE A 130 14.94 2.12 28.03
C ILE A 130 15.26 0.76 28.68
N TYR A 131 15.40 -0.29 27.87
CA TYR A 131 15.77 -1.62 28.34
C TYR A 131 17.10 -1.62 29.09
N ASN A 132 18.16 -0.99 28.55
CA ASN A 132 19.47 -0.94 29.21
C ASN A 132 19.43 -0.17 30.54
N LYS A 133 18.62 0.88 30.61
CA LYS A 133 18.39 1.63 31.84
C LYS A 133 17.70 0.74 32.89
N ASP A 134 16.65 0.02 32.50
CA ASP A 134 15.90 -0.85 33.42
C ASP A 134 16.69 -2.10 33.80
N LYS A 135 17.49 -2.66 32.88
CA LYS A 135 18.44 -3.75 33.14
C LYS A 135 19.47 -3.38 34.21
N ALA A 136 20.02 -2.16 34.14
CA ALA A 136 20.95 -1.66 35.14
C ALA A 136 20.29 -1.37 36.50
N ALA A 137 19.02 -0.99 36.51
CA ALA A 137 18.28 -0.66 37.73
C ALA A 137 17.69 -1.88 38.45
N ASN A 138 17.18 -2.86 37.70
CA ASN A 138 16.31 -3.91 38.24
C ASN A 138 16.92 -5.32 38.15
N ALA A 139 18.18 -5.47 37.72
CA ALA A 139 18.85 -6.75 37.56
C ALA A 139 17.91 -7.80 36.93
N ILE A 140 17.49 -7.55 35.69
CA ILE A 140 16.57 -8.43 34.94
C ILE A 140 17.27 -9.78 34.73
N ASP A 141 17.05 -10.69 35.68
CA ASP A 141 17.56 -12.06 35.68
C ASP A 141 16.43 -12.95 35.16
N ALA A 142 16.20 -12.87 33.86
CA ALA A 142 15.24 -13.73 33.20
C ALA A 142 15.99 -15.00 32.77
N ASP A 143 15.96 -16.03 33.62
CA ASP A 143 16.55 -17.34 33.30
C ASP A 143 15.87 -18.02 32.09
N GLU A 144 14.66 -17.57 31.73
CA GLU A 144 13.83 -18.12 30.67
C GLU A 144 13.54 -17.08 29.59
N LEU A 145 13.74 -17.47 28.31
CA LEU A 145 13.57 -16.59 27.15
C LEU A 145 12.15 -15.99 27.08
N ASP A 146 11.12 -16.76 27.39
CA ASP A 146 9.73 -16.29 27.33
C ASP A 146 9.48 -15.20 28.38
N THR A 147 9.99 -15.38 29.60
CA THR A 147 9.91 -14.37 30.67
C THR A 147 10.64 -13.09 30.28
N TRP A 148 11.79 -13.21 29.61
CA TRP A 148 12.54 -12.07 29.10
C TRP A 148 11.75 -11.33 28.00
N ILE A 149 11.16 -12.06 27.05
CA ILE A 149 10.35 -11.49 25.96
C ILE A 149 9.16 -10.72 26.54
N ASP A 150 8.45 -11.29 27.52
CA ASP A 150 7.32 -10.64 28.18
C ASP A 150 7.73 -9.35 28.91
N THR A 151 8.89 -9.36 29.55
CA THR A 151 9.45 -8.17 30.20
C THR A 151 9.73 -7.07 29.18
N VAL A 152 10.39 -7.39 28.05
CA VAL A 152 10.68 -6.41 27.00
C VAL A 152 9.41 -5.94 26.29
N ASN A 153 8.41 -6.82 26.11
CA ASN A 153 7.09 -6.43 25.60
C ASN A 153 6.44 -5.37 26.48
N SER A 154 6.44 -5.54 27.81
CA SER A 154 5.90 -4.55 28.75
C SER A 154 6.61 -3.20 28.61
N ILE A 155 7.94 -3.21 28.46
CA ILE A 155 8.73 -1.97 28.26
C ILE A 155 8.35 -1.29 26.93
N ASP A 156 8.15 -2.06 25.86
CA ASP A 156 7.75 -1.52 24.57
C ASP A 156 6.31 -0.96 24.58
N GLU A 157 5.39 -1.59 25.30
CA GLU A 157 4.03 -1.09 25.52
C GLU A 157 4.04 0.25 26.25
N ASP A 158 4.82 0.36 27.34
CA ASP A 158 4.99 1.61 28.07
C ASP A 158 5.62 2.71 27.21
N ARG A 159 6.61 2.36 26.40
CA ARG A 159 7.24 3.26 25.42
C ARG A 159 6.23 3.74 24.39
N ALA A 160 5.48 2.82 23.78
CA ALA A 160 4.47 3.13 22.76
C ALA A 160 3.37 4.02 23.33
N HIS A 161 2.88 3.72 24.54
CA HIS A 161 1.89 4.53 25.24
C HIS A 161 2.42 5.94 25.55
N SER A 162 3.67 6.05 25.99
CA SER A 162 4.32 7.33 26.27
C SER A 162 4.49 8.18 25.01
N LEU A 163 4.90 7.58 23.89
CA LEU A 163 5.01 8.25 22.59
C LEU A 163 3.64 8.70 22.08
N ALA A 164 2.62 7.84 22.15
CA ALA A 164 1.26 8.20 21.75
C ALA A 164 0.71 9.38 22.57
N THR A 165 0.99 9.39 23.87
CA THR A 165 0.61 10.49 24.77
C THR A 165 1.33 11.79 24.40
N ALA A 166 2.64 11.74 24.15
CA ALA A 166 3.42 12.92 23.75
C ALA A 166 2.93 13.49 22.41
N HIS A 167 2.64 12.62 21.43
CA HIS A 167 2.08 13.03 20.14
C HIS A 167 0.71 13.69 20.30
N ARG A 168 -0.16 13.16 21.17
CA ARG A 168 -1.46 13.77 21.48
C ARG A 168 -1.32 15.17 22.06
N ILE A 169 -0.43 15.33 23.05
CA ILE A 169 -0.17 16.64 23.68
C ILE A 169 0.37 17.64 22.65
N ALA A 170 1.36 17.24 21.86
CA ALA A 170 1.95 18.09 20.82
C ALA A 170 0.91 18.52 19.77
N ALA A 171 0.02 17.62 19.36
CA ALA A 171 -1.07 17.93 18.43
C ALA A 171 -2.08 18.93 19.04
N GLU A 172 -2.44 18.75 20.31
CA GLU A 172 -3.33 19.68 21.02
C GLU A 172 -2.71 21.07 21.17
N GLU A 173 -1.42 21.17 21.49
CA GLU A 173 -0.70 22.43 21.59
C GLU A 173 -0.55 23.12 20.23
N ALA A 174 -0.24 22.37 19.17
CA ALA A 174 -0.20 22.88 17.81
C ALA A 174 -1.56 23.47 17.38
N LEU A 175 -2.67 22.79 17.71
CA LEU A 175 -4.02 23.28 17.45
C LEU A 175 -4.33 24.55 18.25
N LYS A 176 -3.96 24.61 19.53
CA LYS A 176 -4.13 25.82 20.37
C LYS A 176 -3.35 27.00 19.81
N LEU A 177 -2.11 26.78 19.36
CA LEU A 177 -1.28 27.81 18.75
C LEU A 177 -1.86 28.30 17.43
N ALA A 178 -2.35 27.40 16.58
CA ALA A 178 -3.02 27.75 15.33
C ALA A 178 -4.27 28.60 15.57
N LYS A 179 -5.08 28.26 16.58
CA LYS A 179 -6.26 29.05 16.97
C LYS A 179 -5.91 30.45 17.49
N ARG A 180 -4.85 30.57 18.30
CA ARG A 180 -4.37 31.88 18.78
C ARG A 180 -3.89 32.76 17.62
N LYS A 181 -3.09 32.21 16.69
CA LYS A 181 -2.64 32.94 15.50
C LYS A 181 -3.81 33.39 14.62
N ALA A 182 -4.82 32.55 14.42
CA ALA A 182 -6.01 32.92 13.65
C ALA A 182 -6.82 34.04 14.32
N ALA A 183 -6.93 34.04 15.65
CA ALA A 183 -7.57 35.10 16.40
C ALA A 183 -6.79 36.42 16.32
N ASP A 184 -5.46 36.38 16.48
CA ASP A 184 -4.58 37.54 16.38
C ASP A 184 -4.60 38.15 14.97
N ASP A 185 -4.62 37.32 13.93
CA ASP A 185 -4.73 37.77 12.53
C ASP A 185 -6.09 38.40 12.23
N SER A 186 -7.17 37.86 12.80
CA SER A 186 -8.52 38.44 12.72
C SER A 186 -8.59 39.80 13.42
N GLU A 187 -8.03 39.91 14.62
CA GLU A 187 -8.01 41.15 15.38
C GLU A 187 -7.13 42.22 14.71
N ARG A 188 -5.99 41.83 14.15
CA ARG A 188 -5.12 42.73 13.38
C ARG A 188 -5.74 43.16 12.05
N ALA A 189 -6.54 42.30 11.41
CA ALA A 189 -7.35 42.69 10.26
C ALA A 189 -8.45 43.69 10.64
N ALA A 190 -9.09 43.51 11.80
CA ALA A 190 -10.12 44.43 12.31
C ALA A 190 -9.57 45.78 12.79
N LYS A 191 -8.32 45.83 13.30
CA LYS A 191 -7.67 47.05 13.81
C LYS A 191 -6.88 47.84 12.76
N LYS A 192 -6.79 47.38 11.50
CA LYS A 192 -6.29 48.24 10.43
C LYS A 192 -7.26 49.40 10.27
N PRO A 193 -6.82 50.67 10.43
CA PRO A 193 -7.63 51.78 9.96
C PRO A 193 -7.96 51.51 8.49
N PHE A 194 -9.12 51.96 8.03
CA PHE A 194 -9.39 52.16 6.61
C PHE A 194 -8.31 53.11 6.05
N ALA A 195 -7.10 52.61 5.83
CA ALA A 195 -6.09 53.23 5.01
C ALA A 195 -6.57 52.96 3.60
N GLU A 196 -7.45 53.88 3.18
CA GLU A 196 -7.79 54.22 1.81
C GLU A 196 -6.81 53.58 0.83
N SER A 197 -7.25 52.46 0.23
CA SER A 197 -6.56 51.93 -0.94
C SER A 197 -6.60 53.06 -1.96
N SER A 198 -5.43 53.64 -2.22
CA SER A 198 -5.18 54.61 -3.29
C SER A 198 -5.61 54.00 -4.62
N ARG A 199 -6.91 54.10 -4.91
CA ARG A 199 -7.49 53.91 -6.22
C ARG A 199 -7.68 55.31 -6.77
N LYS A 200 -6.67 55.82 -7.46
CA LYS A 200 -6.89 56.87 -8.46
C LYS A 200 -7.79 56.27 -9.53
N VAL A 201 -9.10 56.43 -9.37
CA VAL A 201 -10.11 56.17 -10.40
C VAL A 201 -10.66 57.53 -10.79
N ASN A 202 -10.20 58.04 -11.94
CA ASN A 202 -10.93 59.08 -12.66
C ASN A 202 -12.20 58.42 -13.21
N THR A 203 -13.35 58.72 -12.61
CA THR A 203 -14.66 58.45 -13.21
C THR A 203 -15.22 59.75 -13.77
N ALA A 204 -15.43 59.76 -15.09
CA ALA A 204 -16.43 60.63 -15.70
C ALA A 204 -17.77 59.86 -15.74
N PRO A 205 -18.91 60.49 -15.47
CA PRO A 205 -20.18 59.78 -15.36
C PRO A 205 -20.87 59.70 -16.74
N SER A 206 -21.53 58.57 -17.00
CA SER A 206 -22.76 58.56 -17.78
C SER A 206 -23.65 57.40 -17.37
N SER A 207 -24.91 57.77 -17.23
CA SER A 207 -26.05 57.04 -16.68
C SER A 207 -26.44 55.80 -17.49
N ALA A 208 -27.00 54.78 -16.84
CA ALA A 208 -28.45 54.50 -16.88
C ALA A 208 -28.83 53.15 -16.27
N ALA A 209 -30.01 53.19 -15.64
CA ALA A 209 -31.03 52.15 -15.46
C ALA A 209 -30.83 51.00 -14.45
N ALA A 210 -31.93 50.77 -13.75
CA ALA A 210 -32.13 49.91 -12.60
C ALA A 210 -32.66 48.51 -12.98
N GLY A 211 -32.45 47.52 -12.10
CA GLY A 211 -33.15 46.23 -12.12
C GLY A 211 -32.58 45.20 -11.13
N PRO A 212 -33.38 44.28 -10.55
CA PRO A 212 -33.15 43.75 -9.20
C PRO A 212 -32.46 42.37 -9.13
N SER A 213 -32.09 41.99 -7.90
CA SER A 213 -31.49 40.73 -7.41
C SER A 213 -31.81 39.45 -8.20
N THR A 214 -30.84 38.57 -8.46
CA THR A 214 -30.59 37.23 -7.82
C THR A 214 -29.45 36.47 -8.56
N LEU A 215 -28.72 35.64 -7.81
CA LEU A 215 -27.95 34.42 -8.17
C LEU A 215 -27.41 34.22 -9.61
N GLY A 216 -26.08 34.09 -9.70
CA GLY A 216 -25.40 33.31 -10.76
C GLY A 216 -25.04 34.09 -12.03
N THR A 217 -23.85 34.72 -12.05
CA THR A 217 -23.21 35.14 -13.30
C THR A 217 -21.68 34.93 -13.25
N PRO A 218 -21.04 34.53 -14.36
CA PRO A 218 -19.62 34.18 -14.40
C PRO A 218 -18.75 35.40 -14.14
N PHE A 219 -17.71 35.23 -13.32
CA PHE A 219 -16.84 36.32 -12.91
C PHE A 219 -15.86 36.65 -14.05
N VAL A 220 -16.06 37.80 -14.71
CA VAL A 220 -15.14 38.31 -15.74
C VAL A 220 -13.98 39.02 -15.05
N GLY A 221 -12.94 38.28 -14.70
CA GLY A 221 -11.71 38.81 -14.12
C GLY A 221 -10.51 37.88 -14.33
N LYS A 222 -9.36 38.44 -14.74
CA LYS A 222 -8.12 37.71 -15.07
C LYS A 222 -7.47 36.93 -13.91
N LYS A 223 -8.03 36.96 -12.71
CA LYS A 223 -7.45 36.34 -11.51
C LYS A 223 -8.42 35.31 -10.94
N CYS A 224 -7.93 34.09 -10.75
CA CYS A 224 -8.66 33.03 -10.07
C CYS A 224 -9.18 33.52 -8.70
N PRO A 225 -10.43 33.21 -8.34
CA PRO A 225 -10.94 33.39 -6.99
C PRO A 225 -10.02 32.74 -5.94
N LYS A 226 -10.02 33.30 -4.73
CA LYS A 226 -9.31 32.70 -3.59
C LYS A 226 -10.01 31.40 -3.21
N LEU A 227 -9.25 30.30 -3.11
CA LEU A 227 -9.76 29.00 -2.66
C LEU A 227 -10.46 29.14 -1.30
N ASN A 228 -11.66 28.57 -1.20
CA ASN A 228 -12.37 28.47 0.07
C ASN A 228 -11.76 27.36 0.95
N ASP A 229 -11.99 27.42 2.26
CA ASP A 229 -11.44 26.43 3.21
C ASP A 229 -11.92 25.00 2.90
N ASP A 230 -13.16 24.86 2.39
CA ASP A 230 -13.73 23.58 1.95
C ASP A 230 -13.02 23.01 0.72
N GLU A 231 -12.66 23.86 -0.25
CA GLU A 231 -11.92 23.45 -1.45
C GLU A 231 -10.48 23.05 -1.10
N CYS A 232 -9.87 23.80 -0.16
CA CYS A 232 -8.54 23.50 0.35
C CYS A 232 -8.50 22.13 1.05
N LYS A 233 -9.53 21.81 1.83
CA LYS A 233 -9.69 20.50 2.47
C LYS A 233 -9.87 19.38 1.45
N LEU A 234 -10.77 19.55 0.48
CA LEU A 234 -11.01 18.56 -0.58
C LEU A 234 -9.76 18.29 -1.42
N LEU A 235 -8.99 19.33 -1.73
CA LEU A 235 -7.75 19.23 -2.50
C LEU A 235 -6.64 18.55 -1.69
N ILE A 236 -6.28 19.07 -0.50
CA ILE A 236 -5.07 18.64 0.21
C ILE A 236 -5.31 17.35 1.02
N ILE A 237 -6.43 17.28 1.74
CA ILE A 237 -6.61 16.25 2.78
C ILE A 237 -7.19 14.97 2.20
N GLU A 238 -8.07 15.10 1.20
CA GLU A 238 -8.89 13.98 0.76
C GLU A 238 -8.46 13.39 -0.59
N ASN A 239 -7.74 14.14 -1.45
CA ASN A 239 -7.54 13.73 -2.86
C ASN A 239 -6.15 14.08 -3.46
N ASP A 240 -5.11 14.25 -2.63
CA ASP A 240 -3.72 14.53 -3.05
C ASP A 240 -3.63 15.57 -4.18
N GLY A 241 -4.31 16.69 -3.98
CA GLY A 241 -4.45 17.78 -4.94
C GLY A 241 -3.49 18.94 -4.68
N CYS A 242 -3.19 19.68 -5.74
CA CYS A 242 -2.32 20.85 -5.69
C CYS A 242 -3.12 22.14 -5.53
N THR A 243 -2.84 22.92 -4.49
CA THR A 243 -3.50 24.22 -4.21
C THR A 243 -3.07 25.36 -5.14
N VAL A 244 -1.96 25.20 -5.86
CA VAL A 244 -1.48 26.22 -6.81
C VAL A 244 -2.23 26.11 -8.13
N CYS A 245 -2.35 24.90 -8.68
CA CYS A 245 -3.05 24.67 -9.95
C CYS A 245 -4.51 24.23 -9.79
N CYS A 246 -4.97 24.02 -8.55
CA CYS A 246 -6.33 23.62 -8.17
C CYS A 246 -6.77 22.28 -8.80
N ARG A 247 -5.84 21.33 -8.94
CA ARG A 247 -6.11 20.02 -9.55
C ARG A 247 -5.96 18.89 -8.53
N VAL A 248 -6.89 17.92 -8.55
CA VAL A 248 -6.88 16.70 -7.72
C VAL A 248 -6.14 15.55 -8.40
N PHE A 249 -5.64 14.58 -7.61
CA PHE A 249 -4.96 13.36 -8.08
C PHE A 249 -3.73 13.57 -8.95
N ILE A 250 -3.06 14.69 -8.72
CA ILE A 250 -1.87 15.06 -9.47
C ILE A 250 -0.74 14.99 -8.46
N GLY A 251 0.11 13.96 -8.57
CA GLY A 251 1.16 13.61 -7.61
C GLY A 251 2.31 14.62 -7.47
N HIS A 252 2.00 15.91 -7.51
CA HIS A 252 2.85 17.01 -7.08
C HIS A 252 2.06 17.92 -6.13
N ASP A 253 2.78 18.56 -5.22
CA ASP A 253 2.23 19.48 -4.24
C ASP A 253 2.46 20.95 -4.64
N HIS A 254 2.18 21.89 -3.73
CA HIS A 254 2.44 23.31 -3.94
C HIS A 254 3.94 23.64 -4.10
N THR A 255 4.85 22.82 -3.57
CA THR A 255 6.30 23.05 -3.64
C THR A 255 6.90 22.59 -4.98
N THR A 256 6.27 21.61 -5.62
CA THR A 256 6.73 20.98 -6.86
C THR A 256 5.86 21.32 -8.08
N CYS A 257 4.90 22.23 -7.94
CA CYS A 257 3.97 22.61 -9.00
C CYS A 257 4.61 23.50 -10.08
N THR A 258 4.59 23.03 -11.33
CA THR A 258 5.03 23.78 -12.51
C THR A 258 3.87 24.36 -13.34
N ASN A 259 2.62 24.02 -13.01
CA ASN A 259 1.44 24.35 -13.82
C ASN A 259 0.92 25.78 -13.62
N GLY A 260 1.37 26.48 -12.58
CA GLY A 260 0.91 27.84 -12.26
C GLY A 260 -0.57 27.91 -11.85
N PHE A 261 -1.06 29.14 -11.61
CA PHE A 261 -2.45 29.39 -11.23
C PHE A 261 -3.39 29.34 -12.44
N PRO A 262 -4.58 28.72 -12.32
CA PRO A 262 -5.57 28.70 -13.40
C PRO A 262 -6.08 30.12 -13.70
N SER A 263 -6.52 30.35 -14.94
CA SER A 263 -7.17 31.60 -15.33
C SER A 263 -8.54 31.70 -14.67
N GLY A 264 -8.90 32.89 -14.15
CA GLY A 264 -10.21 33.14 -13.54
C GLY A 264 -11.39 33.07 -14.51
N GLU A 265 -11.14 33.20 -15.82
CA GLU A 265 -12.21 33.17 -16.85
C GLU A 265 -12.86 31.80 -17.01
N ASN A 266 -12.14 30.71 -16.74
CA ASN A 266 -12.62 29.33 -16.85
C ASN A 266 -12.47 28.54 -15.55
N TYR A 267 -12.37 29.24 -14.40
CA TYR A 267 -12.20 28.57 -13.13
C TYR A 267 -13.52 27.95 -12.67
N VAL A 268 -13.54 26.62 -12.54
CA VAL A 268 -14.64 25.89 -11.93
C VAL A 268 -14.23 25.49 -10.50
N PRO A 269 -15.03 25.86 -9.48
CA PRO A 269 -14.79 25.48 -8.09
C PRO A 269 -14.65 23.96 -7.91
N VAL A 270 -13.78 23.54 -6.99
CA VAL A 270 -13.56 22.12 -6.69
C VAL A 270 -14.59 21.67 -5.66
N THR A 271 -15.67 21.05 -6.13
CA THR A 271 -16.72 20.46 -5.29
C THR A 271 -16.60 18.93 -5.25
N ALA A 272 -17.24 18.29 -4.27
CA ALA A 272 -17.26 16.83 -4.14
C ALA A 272 -17.69 16.10 -5.43
N ASP A 273 -18.63 16.68 -6.19
CA ASP A 273 -19.09 16.12 -7.47
C ASP A 273 -18.01 16.18 -8.58
N THR A 274 -17.23 17.26 -8.61
CA THR A 274 -16.10 17.39 -9.56
C THR A 274 -14.96 16.42 -9.23
N VAL A 275 -14.73 16.16 -7.93
CA VAL A 275 -13.76 15.18 -7.45
C VAL A 275 -14.20 13.76 -7.80
N ALA A 276 -15.47 13.42 -7.59
CA ALA A 276 -16.03 12.12 -7.96
C ALA A 276 -15.93 11.86 -9.47
N THR A 277 -16.19 12.89 -10.29
CA THR A 277 -16.04 12.82 -11.75
C THR A 277 -14.57 12.61 -12.16
N ALA A 278 -13.63 13.32 -11.51
CA ALA A 278 -12.20 13.16 -11.77
C ALA A 278 -11.68 11.77 -11.34
N ALA A 279 -12.13 11.24 -10.21
CA ALA A 279 -11.80 9.90 -9.72
C ALA A 279 -12.29 8.79 -10.67
N ALA A 280 -13.50 8.96 -11.24
CA ALA A 280 -14.03 8.07 -12.25
C ALA A 280 -13.21 8.09 -13.54
N ALA A 281 -12.76 9.27 -13.97
CA ALA A 281 -11.89 9.43 -15.15
C ALA A 281 -10.48 8.84 -14.95
N CYS A 282 -9.88 8.99 -13.75
CA CYS A 282 -8.60 8.37 -13.40
C CYS A 282 -8.69 6.83 -13.36
N SER A 283 -9.82 6.27 -12.94
CA SER A 283 -10.03 4.81 -12.88
C SER A 283 -10.22 4.17 -14.26
N ALA A 284 -10.70 4.93 -15.25
CA ALA A 284 -10.97 4.43 -16.61
C ALA A 284 -9.72 4.33 -17.51
N ASN A 285 -8.66 5.10 -17.25
CA ASN A 285 -7.46 5.16 -18.11
C ASN A 285 -6.20 4.63 -17.40
N LYS A 286 -6.08 3.30 -17.26
CA LYS A 286 -4.80 2.64 -16.90
C LYS A 286 -3.86 2.64 -18.12
N GLY A 287 -3.34 3.81 -18.46
CA GLY A 287 -2.37 3.96 -19.55
C GLY A 287 -2.27 5.39 -20.07
N LYS A 288 -1.50 6.25 -19.36
CA LYS A 288 -1.14 7.63 -19.74
C LYS A 288 -2.33 8.60 -19.89
N ALA A 289 -2.90 9.04 -18.77
CA ALA A 289 -3.88 10.13 -18.77
C ALA A 289 -3.19 11.50 -18.80
N LYS A 290 -3.63 12.37 -19.73
CA LYS A 290 -3.34 13.82 -19.68
C LYS A 290 -4.10 14.44 -18.50
N PRO A 291 -3.50 15.40 -17.77
CA PRO A 291 -4.15 16.05 -16.64
C PRO A 291 -5.33 16.91 -17.12
N ILE A 292 -6.52 16.64 -16.59
CA ILE A 292 -7.73 17.42 -16.84
C ILE A 292 -7.63 18.70 -16.01
N ALA A 293 -7.54 19.86 -16.68
CA ALA A 293 -8.06 21.09 -16.12
C ALA A 293 -9.56 21.06 -16.31
N VAL A 294 -10.36 21.40 -15.29
CA VAL A 294 -11.79 21.61 -15.48
C VAL A 294 -11.95 22.85 -16.37
N VAL A 295 -12.01 22.61 -17.69
CA VAL A 295 -12.34 23.56 -18.75
C VAL A 295 -13.29 22.80 -19.67
N MET A 296 -14.57 23.16 -19.64
CA MET A 296 -15.47 22.82 -20.74
C MET A 296 -15.13 23.79 -21.89
N ASN A 297 -14.56 23.28 -22.97
CA ASN A 297 -14.66 23.97 -24.27
C ASN A 297 -15.90 23.44 -24.99
N PRO A 298 -16.64 24.32 -25.70
CA PRO A 298 -17.87 23.95 -26.38
C PRO A 298 -17.57 23.04 -27.57
N VAL A 299 -18.52 22.15 -27.81
CA VAL A 299 -18.59 21.25 -28.96
C VAL A 299 -18.73 22.09 -30.23
N GLU A 300 -17.77 21.96 -31.15
CA GLU A 300 -17.99 22.27 -32.56
C GLU A 300 -17.93 20.97 -33.36
N ASP A 301 -19.09 20.54 -33.82
CA ASP A 301 -19.26 19.55 -34.88
C ASP A 301 -18.65 20.10 -36.17
N SER A 302 -17.83 19.29 -36.85
CA SER A 302 -17.66 19.33 -38.30
C SER A 302 -17.11 18.00 -38.81
N ASN A 303 -17.98 17.30 -39.54
CA ASN A 303 -17.74 16.08 -40.29
C ASN A 303 -16.73 16.25 -41.44
N ASN A 304 -16.15 15.09 -41.82
CA ASN A 304 -15.56 14.70 -43.12
C ASN A 304 -14.24 15.39 -43.53
N SER A 305 -13.26 14.70 -44.15
CA SER A 305 -13.30 13.52 -45.02
C SER A 305 -11.92 12.86 -45.20
N ASP A 306 -11.95 11.55 -45.49
CA ASP A 306 -11.10 10.77 -46.42
C ASP A 306 -9.58 10.60 -46.23
N ASP A 307 -9.23 9.32 -46.10
CA ASP A 307 -8.24 8.54 -46.87
C ASP A 307 -6.85 9.14 -47.13
N THR A 308 -5.80 8.53 -46.57
CA THR A 308 -5.02 7.46 -47.23
C THR A 308 -3.86 6.98 -46.35
N ASP A 309 -3.79 5.65 -46.15
CA ASP A 309 -2.55 4.90 -45.92
C ASP A 309 -1.83 4.77 -47.29
N PRO A 310 -0.48 4.77 -47.39
CA PRO A 310 0.26 3.56 -47.04
C PRO A 310 1.65 3.78 -46.39
N ASP A 311 2.03 2.81 -45.56
CA ASP A 311 3.31 2.08 -45.55
C ASP A 311 4.49 2.71 -46.32
N LEU A 312 5.62 2.93 -45.64
CA LEU A 312 6.93 2.52 -46.17
C LEU A 312 8.02 2.49 -45.10
N SER A 313 8.71 1.36 -45.12
CA SER A 313 9.90 0.97 -44.40
C SER A 313 11.09 1.94 -44.55
N ARG A 314 11.82 2.18 -43.45
CA ARG A 314 13.29 2.16 -43.43
C ARG A 314 13.86 2.04 -42.03
#